data_AF-A0A0F9DML1-F1
#
_entry.id   AF-A0A0F9DML1-F1
#
_cell.length_a   1.000
_cell.length_b   1.000
_cell.length_c   1.000
_cell.angle_alpha   90.00
_cell.angle_beta   90.00
_cell.angle_gamma   90.00
#
_symmetry.space_group_name_H-M   'P 1'
#
loop_
_entity.id
_entity.type
_entity.pdbx_description
1 polymer ?
#
loop_
_entity_poly.entity_id
_entity_poly.type
_entity_poly.pdbx_seq_one_letter_code
_entity_poly.pdbx_strand_id
1 'polypeptide(L)'
;MKCDDCNTTYKRKQPRPCKDGIYRCKNCIWRVNGAASYIKHKVRKAKNSKDWWKRNPGKITDYARAYRKRHNERVNARQRKYYHDDLEYQRLRCRSIKCGVQVGDIKKLLERQPDCQLCGTNTKLTVDHMHPVSRGGKGTQENIQSLCGPCNSWKSDKLFLADGSGYLVGESYGR
;
A
#
# COMPACT_ATOMS: atom_id res chain seq x y z
N MET A 1 -3.38 -31.99 44.74
CA MET A 1 -4.76 -31.58 44.44
C MET A 1 -4.95 -31.50 42.92
N LYS A 2 -6.13 -31.85 42.41
CA LYS A 2 -6.45 -31.90 40.97
C LYS A 2 -7.40 -30.76 40.61
N CYS A 3 -7.27 -30.21 39.41
CA CYS A 3 -8.22 -29.22 38.91
C CYS A 3 -9.49 -29.92 38.41
N ASP A 4 -10.66 -29.47 38.86
CA ASP A 4 -11.94 -30.12 38.51
C ASP A 4 -12.30 -29.99 37.01
N ASP A 5 -11.86 -28.90 36.35
CA ASP A 5 -12.18 -28.66 34.94
C ASP A 5 -11.28 -29.40 33.93
N CYS A 6 -10.04 -29.73 34.32
CA CYS A 6 -9.04 -30.26 33.36
C CYS A 6 -8.25 -31.46 33.89
N ASN A 7 -8.59 -31.96 35.09
CA ASN A 7 -7.97 -33.08 35.79
C ASN A 7 -6.44 -33.01 35.96
N THR A 8 -5.82 -31.87 35.66
CA THR A 8 -4.38 -31.69 35.80
C THR A 8 -4.01 -31.73 37.28
N THR A 9 -2.99 -32.51 37.61
CA THR A 9 -2.53 -32.70 38.99
C THR A 9 -1.34 -31.78 39.27
N TYR A 10 -1.39 -30.99 40.35
CA TYR A 10 -0.35 -30.02 40.69
C TYR A 10 0.38 -30.42 41.98
N LYS A 11 1.73 -30.28 41.97
CA LYS A 11 2.62 -30.75 43.05
C LYS A 11 2.77 -29.77 44.24
N ARG A 12 2.37 -28.49 44.14
CA ARG A 12 2.44 -27.48 45.24
C ARG A 12 1.32 -26.42 45.14
N LYS A 13 1.12 -25.65 46.22
CA LYS A 13 0.08 -24.59 46.43
C LYS A 13 -0.33 -23.87 45.13
N GLN A 14 -1.64 -23.64 44.98
CA GLN A 14 -2.37 -22.90 43.92
C GLN A 14 -2.97 -23.81 42.84
N PRO A 15 -4.05 -24.53 43.15
CA PRO A 15 -5.33 -23.85 42.90
C PRO A 15 -5.94 -23.10 44.10
N ARG A 16 -6.79 -22.11 43.81
CA ARG A 16 -7.58 -21.39 44.82
C ARG A 16 -9.01 -21.92 44.74
N PRO A 17 -9.69 -22.18 45.86
CA PRO A 17 -11.12 -22.45 45.81
C PRO A 17 -11.83 -21.23 45.20
N CYS A 18 -12.65 -21.46 44.19
CA CYS A 18 -13.64 -20.48 43.76
C CYS A 18 -14.72 -20.32 44.85
N LYS A 19 -15.60 -19.32 44.73
CA LYS A 19 -16.68 -19.05 45.70
C LYS A 19 -17.60 -20.27 45.93
N ASP A 20 -17.62 -21.19 44.97
CA ASP A 20 -18.48 -22.38 44.95
C ASP A 20 -17.77 -23.66 45.42
N GLY A 21 -16.58 -23.56 46.03
CA GLY A 21 -15.81 -24.72 46.52
C GLY A 21 -15.05 -25.51 45.45
N ILE A 22 -15.23 -25.18 44.16
CA ILE A 22 -14.54 -25.80 43.02
C ILE A 22 -13.08 -25.33 42.92
N TYR A 23 -12.18 -26.26 42.64
CA TYR A 23 -10.74 -26.06 42.58
C TYR A 23 -10.26 -25.97 41.12
N ARG A 24 -9.97 -24.74 40.64
CA ARG A 24 -9.57 -24.48 39.24
C ARG A 24 -8.13 -23.99 39.09
N CYS A 25 -7.38 -24.55 38.14
CA CYS A 25 -6.04 -24.04 37.83
C CYS A 25 -6.10 -22.64 37.20
N LYS A 26 -4.97 -21.90 37.22
CA LYS A 26 -4.87 -20.54 36.68
C LYS A 26 -5.34 -20.43 35.22
N ASN A 27 -5.07 -21.44 34.39
CA ASN A 27 -5.48 -21.48 32.99
C ASN A 27 -7.00 -21.68 32.85
N CYS A 28 -7.61 -22.57 33.64
CA CYS A 28 -9.07 -22.75 33.64
C CYS A 28 -9.79 -21.53 34.22
N ILE A 29 -9.26 -20.92 35.28
CA ILE A 29 -9.76 -19.63 35.81
C ILE A 29 -9.69 -18.55 34.73
N TRP A 30 -8.60 -18.46 33.97
CA TRP A 30 -8.47 -17.49 32.88
C TRP A 30 -9.39 -17.83 31.70
N ARG A 31 -9.68 -19.10 31.40
CA ARG A 31 -10.65 -19.46 30.35
C ARG A 31 -12.08 -19.05 30.74
N VAL A 32 -12.49 -19.34 31.98
CA VAL A 32 -13.84 -19.05 32.49
C VAL A 32 -14.04 -17.55 32.68
N ASN A 33 -13.06 -16.86 33.28
CA ASN A 33 -13.20 -15.46 33.66
C ASN A 33 -12.52 -14.49 32.67
N GLY A 34 -11.67 -14.96 31.77
CA GLY A 34 -10.88 -14.12 30.87
C GLY A 34 -11.72 -13.50 29.76
N ALA A 35 -12.71 -14.23 29.23
CA ALA A 35 -13.68 -13.67 28.28
C ALA A 35 -14.53 -12.57 28.93
N ALA A 36 -15.08 -12.81 30.12
CA ALA A 36 -15.84 -11.83 30.88
C ALA A 36 -14.99 -10.61 31.29
N SER A 37 -13.75 -10.83 31.73
CA SER A 37 -12.78 -9.77 32.05
C SER A 37 -12.40 -8.94 30.81
N TYR A 38 -12.22 -9.59 29.66
CA TYR A 38 -11.94 -8.91 28.39
C TYR A 38 -13.10 -8.02 27.97
N ILE A 39 -14.34 -8.51 28.02
CA ILE A 39 -15.55 -7.73 27.70
C ILE A 39 -15.66 -6.51 28.65
N LYS A 40 -15.55 -6.74 29.96
CA LYS A 40 -15.63 -5.69 30.99
C LYS A 40 -14.58 -4.57 30.80
N HIS A 41 -13.43 -4.89 30.24
CA HIS A 41 -12.33 -3.94 30.09
C HIS A 41 -12.02 -3.55 28.64
N LYS A 42 -12.77 -4.04 27.65
CA LYS A 42 -12.54 -3.83 26.21
C LYS A 42 -12.43 -2.36 25.87
N VAL A 43 -13.41 -1.56 26.30
CA VAL A 43 -13.47 -0.12 26.03
C VAL A 43 -12.30 0.61 26.66
N ARG A 44 -12.01 0.36 27.95
CA ARG A 44 -10.86 0.95 28.66
C ARG A 44 -9.53 0.59 28.01
N LYS A 45 -9.32 -0.69 27.65
CA LYS A 45 -8.09 -1.15 26.99
C LYS A 45 -7.93 -0.52 25.60
N ALA A 46 -9.01 -0.39 24.84
CA ALA A 46 -9.00 0.29 23.55
C ALA A 46 -8.65 1.78 23.70
N LYS A 47 -9.24 2.48 24.68
CA LYS A 47 -8.90 3.88 25.01
C LYS A 47 -7.43 4.02 25.40
N ASN A 48 -6.94 3.20 26.33
CA ASN A 48 -5.54 3.22 26.76
C ASN A 48 -4.57 2.96 25.61
N SER A 49 -4.90 2.03 24.71
CA SER A 49 -4.12 1.77 23.50
C SER A 49 -4.08 3.00 22.59
N LYS A 50 -5.24 3.60 22.30
CA LYS A 50 -5.35 4.83 21.49
C LYS A 50 -4.54 5.99 22.09
N ASP A 51 -4.64 6.20 23.40
CA ASP A 51 -3.92 7.25 24.12
C ASP A 51 -2.41 6.97 24.17
N TRP A 52 -2.01 5.70 24.25
CA TRP A 52 -0.60 5.31 24.17
C TRP A 52 -0.01 5.61 22.78
N TRP A 53 -0.73 5.31 21.70
CA TRP A 53 -0.29 5.65 20.33
C TRP A 53 -0.17 7.16 20.11
N LYS A 54 -1.10 7.96 20.66
CA LYS A 54 -1.01 9.44 20.60
C LYS A 54 0.24 9.98 21.28
N ARG A 55 0.63 9.40 22.41
CA ARG A 55 1.85 9.78 23.15
C ARG A 55 3.13 9.24 22.50
N ASN A 56 3.04 8.29 21.57
CA ASN A 56 4.18 7.64 20.92
C ASN A 56 4.04 7.64 19.39
N PRO A 57 4.04 8.83 18.75
CA PRO A 57 3.79 8.93 17.30
C PRO A 57 4.84 8.19 16.44
N GLY A 58 6.12 8.25 16.81
CA GLY A 58 7.20 7.55 16.08
C GLY A 58 7.12 6.02 16.15
N LYS A 59 6.49 5.46 17.19
CA LYS A 59 6.31 4.00 17.31
C LYS A 59 5.31 3.46 16.29
N ILE A 60 4.36 4.28 15.81
CA ILE A 60 3.38 3.87 14.80
C ILE A 60 4.09 3.61 13.47
N THR A 61 4.98 4.52 13.06
CA THR A 61 5.72 4.41 11.80
C THR A 61 6.72 3.26 11.85
N ASP A 62 7.43 3.10 12.96
CA ASP A 62 8.35 1.96 13.16
C ASP A 62 7.63 0.62 13.17
N TYR A 63 6.47 0.53 13.86
CA TYR A 63 5.63 -0.66 13.85
C TYR A 63 5.11 -0.98 12.44
N ALA A 64 4.61 0.02 11.72
CA ALA A 64 4.13 -0.15 10.35
C ALA A 64 5.25 -0.59 9.40
N ARG A 65 6.46 -0.02 9.54
CA ARG A 65 7.65 -0.41 8.77
C ARG A 65 8.04 -1.85 9.05
N ALA A 66 8.13 -2.24 10.33
CA ALA A 66 8.46 -3.61 10.74
C ALA A 66 7.41 -4.62 10.28
N TYR A 67 6.12 -4.26 10.36
CA TYR A 67 5.01 -5.10 9.89
C TYR A 67 5.07 -5.30 8.37
N ARG A 68 5.27 -4.23 7.58
CA ARG A 68 5.45 -4.35 6.12
C ARG A 68 6.64 -5.21 5.76
N LYS A 69 7.76 -5.11 6.48
CA LYS A 69 8.96 -5.94 6.23
C LYS A 69 8.68 -7.42 6.47
N ARG A 70 8.00 -7.77 7.57
CA ARG A 70 7.69 -9.17 7.93
C ARG A 70 6.54 -9.77 7.12
N HIS A 71 5.65 -8.95 6.60
CA HIS A 71 4.45 -9.38 5.88
C HIS A 71 4.38 -8.78 4.47
N ASN A 72 5.54 -8.58 3.83
CA ASN A 72 5.63 -7.91 2.52
C ASN A 72 4.77 -8.62 1.47
N GLU A 73 4.75 -9.94 1.44
CA GLU A 73 4.02 -10.75 0.48
C GLU A 73 2.51 -10.59 0.65
N ARG A 74 2.01 -10.61 1.90
CA ARG A 74 0.59 -10.39 2.21
C ARG A 74 0.15 -8.96 1.87
N VAL A 75 1.00 -7.97 2.14
CA VAL A 75 0.74 -6.57 1.77
C VAL A 75 0.70 -6.42 0.25
N ASN A 76 1.66 -7.02 -0.46
CA ASN A 76 1.75 -6.98 -1.91
C ASN A 76 0.61 -7.75 -2.58
N ALA A 77 0.19 -8.90 -2.04
CA ALA A 77 -0.96 -9.65 -2.54
C ALA A 77 -2.27 -8.88 -2.36
N ARG A 78 -2.46 -8.23 -1.19
CA ARG A 78 -3.60 -7.35 -0.96
C ARG A 78 -3.60 -6.15 -1.92
N GLN A 79 -2.44 -5.54 -2.13
CA GLN A 79 -2.29 -4.46 -3.11
C GLN A 79 -2.60 -4.96 -4.52
N ARG A 80 -2.04 -6.08 -4.97
CA ARG A 80 -2.31 -6.68 -6.29
C ARG A 80 -3.81 -6.91 -6.52
N LYS A 81 -4.50 -7.52 -5.55
CA LYS A 81 -5.96 -7.74 -5.62
C LYS A 81 -6.75 -6.43 -5.73
N TYR A 82 -6.35 -5.40 -4.98
CA TYR A 82 -7.00 -4.09 -5.01
C TYR A 82 -6.73 -3.31 -6.31
N TYR A 83 -5.54 -3.46 -6.89
CA TYR A 83 -5.12 -2.72 -8.09
C TYR A 83 -5.47 -3.41 -9.42
N HIS A 84 -5.68 -4.74 -9.43
CA HIS A 84 -5.88 -5.51 -10.66
C HIS A 84 -7.35 -5.82 -10.95
N ASP A 85 -8.19 -6.05 -9.92
CA ASP A 85 -9.55 -6.58 -10.12
C ASP A 85 -10.64 -5.50 -10.18
N ASP A 86 -10.29 -4.24 -9.89
CA ASP A 86 -11.22 -3.11 -9.90
C ASP A 86 -11.04 -2.28 -11.18
N LEU A 87 -11.80 -2.64 -12.22
CA LEU A 87 -11.87 -1.91 -13.50
C LEU A 87 -12.33 -0.45 -13.31
N GLU A 88 -13.13 -0.17 -12.29
CA GLU A 88 -13.55 1.20 -11.94
C GLU A 88 -12.36 1.98 -11.40
N TYR A 89 -11.52 1.38 -10.54
CA TYR A 89 -10.27 1.99 -10.09
C TYR A 89 -9.28 2.23 -11.24
N GLN A 90 -9.15 1.32 -12.21
CA GLN A 90 -8.30 1.53 -13.38
C GLN A 90 -8.80 2.71 -14.24
N ARG A 91 -10.13 2.83 -14.43
CA ARG A 91 -10.76 3.98 -15.13
C ARG A 91 -10.65 5.29 -14.35
N LEU A 92 -10.85 5.25 -13.03
CA LEU A 92 -10.69 6.40 -12.13
C LEU A 92 -9.22 6.83 -12.03
N ARG A 93 -8.27 5.90 -12.12
CA ARG A 93 -6.84 6.20 -12.24
C ARG A 93 -6.52 6.88 -13.57
N CYS A 94 -7.12 6.45 -14.68
CA CYS A 94 -7.04 7.19 -15.95
C CYS A 94 -7.73 8.56 -15.90
N ARG A 95 -8.70 8.78 -15.00
CA ARG A 95 -9.32 10.10 -14.74
C ARG A 95 -8.54 10.96 -13.76
N SER A 96 -7.84 10.37 -12.79
CA SER A 96 -7.13 11.07 -11.70
C SER A 96 -5.64 11.26 -11.98
N ILE A 97 -5.03 10.43 -12.82
CA ILE A 97 -3.94 10.88 -13.68
C ILE A 97 -4.64 11.84 -14.63
N LYS A 98 -4.32 13.12 -14.54
CA LYS A 98 -4.98 14.22 -15.28
C LYS A 98 -4.74 14.15 -16.80
N CYS A 99 -4.56 12.95 -17.36
CA CYS A 99 -4.09 12.69 -18.69
C CYS A 99 -5.17 12.58 -19.74
N GLY A 100 -6.45 12.42 -19.38
CA GLY A 100 -7.57 12.45 -20.33
C GLY A 100 -7.58 11.36 -21.42
N VAL A 101 -6.48 10.61 -21.59
CA VAL A 101 -6.26 9.64 -22.65
C VAL A 101 -6.87 8.29 -22.26
N GLN A 102 -7.65 7.69 -23.16
CA GLN A 102 -8.21 6.37 -22.93
C GLN A 102 -7.17 5.28 -23.17
N VAL A 103 -7.37 4.12 -22.54
CA VAL A 103 -6.46 2.96 -22.69
C VAL A 103 -6.32 2.52 -24.17
N GLY A 104 -7.38 2.65 -24.97
CA GLY A 104 -7.34 2.34 -26.40
C GLY A 104 -6.46 3.30 -27.21
N ASP A 105 -6.38 4.56 -26.81
CA ASP A 105 -5.56 5.58 -27.48
C ASP A 105 -4.07 5.37 -27.21
N ILE A 106 -3.73 4.83 -26.03
CA ILE A 106 -2.35 4.44 -25.69
C ILE A 106 -1.83 3.37 -26.65
N LYS A 107 -2.63 2.37 -26.99
CA LYS A 107 -2.21 1.31 -27.93
C LYS A 107 -1.91 1.90 -29.31
N LYS A 108 -2.83 2.72 -29.84
CA LYS A 108 -2.63 3.40 -31.13
C LYS A 108 -1.43 4.35 -31.11
N LEU A 109 -1.19 5.03 -30.00
CA LEU A 109 -0.02 5.87 -29.83
C LEU A 109 1.26 5.05 -29.92
N LEU A 110 1.36 3.92 -29.23
CA LEU A 110 2.55 3.06 -29.25
C LEU A 110 2.74 2.37 -30.61
N GLU A 111 1.68 2.11 -31.36
CA GLU A 111 1.77 1.67 -32.76
C GLU A 111 2.36 2.77 -33.67
N ARG A 112 2.03 4.04 -33.41
CA ARG A 112 2.59 5.20 -34.14
C ARG A 112 3.98 5.61 -33.67
N GLN A 113 4.28 5.42 -32.39
CA GLN A 113 5.55 5.78 -31.72
C GLN A 113 6.13 4.54 -31.03
N PRO A 114 6.65 3.57 -31.80
CA PRO A 114 7.12 2.29 -31.29
C PRO A 114 8.47 2.38 -30.56
N ASP A 115 9.09 3.56 -30.55
CA ASP A 115 10.36 3.86 -29.91
C ASP A 115 10.21 5.03 -28.94
N CYS A 116 11.05 5.06 -27.90
CA CYS A 116 11.11 6.16 -26.96
C CYS A 116 11.50 7.45 -27.69
N GLN A 117 10.67 8.48 -27.60
CA GLN A 117 10.87 9.76 -28.26
C GLN A 117 12.07 10.58 -27.74
N LEU A 118 12.76 10.09 -26.69
CA LEU A 118 13.96 10.72 -26.13
C LEU A 118 15.26 9.97 -26.45
N CYS A 119 15.28 8.64 -26.31
CA CYS A 119 16.51 7.84 -26.47
C CYS A 119 16.44 6.80 -27.58
N GLY A 120 15.29 6.63 -28.23
CA GLY A 120 15.08 5.67 -29.32
C GLY A 120 14.95 4.21 -28.91
N THR A 121 14.96 3.84 -27.62
CA THR A 121 14.74 2.43 -27.23
C THR A 121 13.28 2.01 -27.44
N ASN A 122 13.05 0.78 -27.88
CA ASN A 122 11.71 0.18 -28.03
C ASN A 122 11.28 -0.70 -26.83
N THR A 123 12.09 -0.74 -25.77
CA THR A 123 11.83 -1.64 -24.63
C THR A 123 11.14 -0.92 -23.48
N LYS A 124 10.15 -1.59 -22.85
CA LYS A 124 9.43 -1.12 -21.65
C LYS A 124 8.93 0.32 -21.79
N LEU A 125 8.26 0.59 -22.90
CA LEU A 125 7.67 1.89 -23.17
C LEU A 125 6.52 2.18 -22.20
N THR A 126 6.45 3.45 -21.85
CA THR A 126 5.42 4.10 -21.05
C THR A 126 4.95 5.32 -21.82
N VAL A 127 3.90 5.96 -21.33
CA VAL A 127 3.31 7.13 -21.97
C VAL A 127 3.31 8.28 -20.97
N ASP A 128 3.76 9.46 -21.40
CA ASP A 128 3.81 10.66 -20.57
C ASP A 128 3.45 11.91 -21.40
N HIS A 129 3.16 13.01 -20.71
CA HIS A 129 2.81 14.27 -21.36
C HIS A 129 4.04 15.03 -21.82
N MET A 130 3.99 15.67 -22.98
CA MET A 130 5.01 16.64 -23.39
C MET A 130 5.00 17.87 -22.47
N HIS A 131 3.84 18.51 -22.32
CA HIS A 131 3.57 19.54 -21.31
C HIS A 131 2.99 18.87 -20.05
N PRO A 132 3.73 18.79 -18.93
CA PRO A 132 3.29 18.09 -17.73
C PRO A 132 2.01 18.68 -17.14
N VAL A 133 1.13 17.82 -16.61
CA VAL A 133 -0.16 18.32 -16.11
C VAL A 133 -0.04 19.16 -14.84
N SER A 134 1.01 18.94 -14.04
CA SER A 134 1.35 19.83 -12.92
C SER A 134 1.58 21.28 -13.37
N ARG A 135 1.90 21.51 -14.64
CA ARG A 135 2.18 22.81 -15.26
C ARG A 135 1.10 23.26 -16.26
N GLY A 136 -0.09 22.67 -16.19
CA GLY A 136 -1.22 23.02 -17.07
C GLY A 136 -1.29 22.21 -18.37
N GLY A 137 -0.53 21.11 -18.47
CA GLY A 137 -0.66 20.10 -19.53
C GLY A 137 -2.08 19.66 -19.79
N LYS A 138 -2.52 19.68 -21.05
CA LYS A 138 -3.81 19.09 -21.43
C LYS A 138 -3.66 17.60 -21.65
N GLY A 139 -4.70 16.84 -21.35
CA GLY A 139 -4.77 15.41 -21.63
C GLY A 139 -5.19 15.08 -23.05
N THR A 140 -4.59 15.73 -24.06
CA THR A 140 -4.93 15.50 -25.47
C THR A 140 -3.90 14.57 -26.13
N GLN A 141 -4.28 13.92 -27.22
CA GLN A 141 -3.40 12.98 -27.93
C GLN A 141 -2.12 13.66 -28.45
N GLU A 142 -2.20 14.96 -28.76
CA GLU A 142 -1.08 15.77 -29.24
C GLU A 142 -0.13 16.16 -28.11
N ASN A 143 -0.54 16.09 -26.84
CA ASN A 143 0.31 16.41 -25.70
C ASN A 143 0.93 15.16 -25.07
N ILE A 144 0.89 14.02 -25.76
CA ILE A 144 1.24 12.72 -25.20
C ILE A 144 2.26 12.02 -26.10
N GLN A 145 3.29 11.43 -25.51
CA GLN A 145 4.41 10.79 -26.20
C GLN A 145 4.83 9.47 -25.54
N SER A 146 5.47 8.59 -26.30
CA SER A 146 6.06 7.35 -25.78
C SER A 146 7.47 7.57 -25.21
N LEU A 147 7.71 7.09 -23.99
CA LEU A 147 9.01 7.17 -23.31
C LEU A 147 9.33 5.86 -22.60
N CYS A 148 10.59 5.44 -22.59
CA CYS A 148 11.01 4.34 -21.73
C CYS A 148 11.00 4.75 -20.25
N GLY A 149 10.95 3.76 -19.34
CA GLY A 149 10.92 4.02 -17.89
C GLY A 149 12.01 4.97 -17.38
N PRO A 150 13.30 4.80 -17.76
CA PRO A 150 14.38 5.72 -17.41
C PRO A 150 14.15 7.16 -17.89
N CYS A 151 13.83 7.34 -19.19
CA CYS A 151 13.60 8.67 -19.76
C CYS A 151 12.38 9.36 -19.16
N ASN A 152 11.28 8.63 -18.93
CA ASN A 152 10.09 9.16 -18.28
C ASN A 152 10.40 9.63 -16.85
N SER A 153 11.12 8.81 -16.07
CA SER A 153 11.53 9.16 -14.70
C SER A 153 12.46 10.37 -14.67
N TRP A 154 13.40 10.46 -15.61
CA TRP A 154 14.30 11.61 -15.73
C TRP A 154 13.56 12.88 -16.17
N LYS A 155 12.61 12.77 -17.10
CA LYS A 155 11.80 13.90 -17.59
C LYS A 155 10.95 14.48 -16.46
N SER A 156 10.23 13.65 -15.72
CA SER A 156 9.35 14.09 -14.64
C SER A 156 8.43 15.25 -15.09
N ASP A 157 8.46 16.39 -14.41
CA ASP A 157 7.70 17.59 -14.70
C ASP A 157 8.48 18.66 -15.48
N LYS A 158 9.62 18.32 -16.08
CA LYS A 158 10.40 19.28 -16.88
C LYS A 158 9.61 19.72 -18.11
N LEU A 159 9.61 21.04 -18.35
CA LEU A 159 9.17 21.63 -19.60
C LEU A 159 10.33 21.60 -20.58
N PHE A 160 10.07 21.08 -21.76
CA PHE A 160 10.98 21.19 -22.87
C PHE A 160 10.33 22.09 -23.91
N LEU A 161 11.10 23.04 -24.42
CA LEU A 161 10.71 23.80 -25.59
C LEU A 161 10.97 22.86 -26.79
N ALA A 162 9.90 22.50 -27.49
CA ALA A 162 10.04 21.80 -28.75
C ALA A 162 10.78 22.71 -29.74
N ASP A 163 11.66 22.15 -30.56
CA ASP A 163 12.34 22.82 -31.66
C ASP A 163 11.38 23.09 -32.84
N GLY A 164 10.23 23.71 -32.62
CA GLY A 164 9.24 23.96 -33.69
C GLY A 164 8.62 22.70 -34.33
N SER A 165 9.16 21.49 -34.09
CA SER A 165 8.67 20.21 -34.61
C SER A 165 7.68 19.51 -33.66
N GLY A 166 7.60 19.98 -32.41
CA GLY A 166 6.79 19.33 -31.36
C GLY A 166 7.46 18.13 -30.70
N TYR A 167 8.71 17.79 -31.03
CA TYR A 167 9.45 16.66 -30.45
C TYR A 167 10.58 17.12 -29.52
N LEU A 168 10.94 16.25 -28.57
CA LEU A 168 12.08 16.45 -27.69
C LEU A 168 13.36 16.08 -28.42
N VAL A 169 14.08 17.06 -28.98
CA VAL A 169 15.43 16.81 -29.52
C VAL A 169 16.38 16.67 -28.34
N GLY A 170 16.98 15.49 -28.21
CA GLY A 170 17.99 15.21 -27.21
C GLY A 170 19.30 15.92 -27.53
N GLU A 171 19.47 17.16 -27.06
CA GLU A 171 20.82 17.68 -26.84
C GLU A 171 21.27 17.27 -25.44
N SER A 172 22.32 16.43 -25.39
CA SER A 172 23.03 15.92 -24.21
C SER A 172 22.47 14.67 -23.49
N TYR A 173 22.23 13.57 -24.24
CA TYR A 173 22.53 12.26 -23.66
C TYR A 173 24.03 11.99 -23.86
N GLY A 174 24.80 12.21 -22.79
CA GLY A 174 26.18 11.74 -22.69
C GLY A 174 26.23 10.23 -22.89
N ARG A 175 27.06 9.82 -23.87
CA ARG A 175 27.52 8.45 -24.04
C ARG A 175 28.39 8.02 -22.86
#